data_AF-A0A9W9TYE6-F1
#
_entry.id   AF-A0A9W9TYE6-F1
#
_cell.length_a   1.000
_cell.length_b   1.000
_cell.length_c   1.000
_cell.angle_alpha   90.00
_cell.angle_beta   90.00
_cell.angle_gamma   90.00
#
_symmetry.space_group_name_H-M   'P 1'
#
loop_
_entity.id
_entity.type
_entity.pdbx_description
1 polymer ?
#
loop_
_entity_poly.entity_id
_entity_poly.type
_entity_poly.pdbx_seq_one_letter_code
_entity_poly.pdbx_strand_id
1 'polypeptide(L)'
;MFDVGMTSSRKAYYPLPDTLTQQDVLKFLHNRTALAHLFWHPQVAEVDERRTSPTSTNFSIGSAPTKGKATITTAADEAVCEEELPFGLRMRVVYRVIDTSVGGYGNGVSASSDRLILPESRLCLEEERSVAVPRPLSLLVNLKDGPISKTLSLVRALNEFGRNGKDLGSTLASLPAPTADPDDGYELEKSKAD
;
A
#
# COMPACT_ATOMS: atom_id res chain seq x y z
N MET A 1 -18.07 23.99 3.97
CA MET A 1 -17.32 23.04 3.12
C MET A 1 -15.86 23.28 3.42
N PHE A 2 -15.21 22.37 4.17
CA PHE A 2 -13.79 22.53 4.49
C PHE A 2 -12.96 22.18 3.27
N ASP A 3 -11.94 22.99 3.01
CA ASP A 3 -11.02 22.76 1.92
C ASP A 3 -10.01 21.67 2.31
N VAL A 4 -9.73 20.75 1.40
CA VAL A 4 -8.89 19.56 1.63
C VAL A 4 -7.58 19.75 0.88
N GLY A 5 -6.47 19.69 1.61
CA GLY A 5 -5.14 19.60 1.04
C GLY A 5 -4.79 18.15 0.70
N MET A 6 -4.02 17.92 -0.36
CA MET A 6 -3.49 16.60 -0.70
C MET A 6 -1.96 16.68 -0.77
N THR A 7 -1.31 15.77 -0.07
CA THR A 7 0.14 15.61 -0.03
C THR A 7 0.48 14.23 -0.57
N SER A 8 1.50 14.09 -1.41
CA SER A 8 1.88 12.81 -2.03
C SER A 8 3.37 12.56 -1.85
N SER A 9 3.76 11.31 -1.59
CA SER A 9 5.16 10.90 -1.58
C SER A 9 5.68 10.70 -3.00
N ARG A 10 7.00 10.61 -3.13
CA ARG A 10 7.60 10.04 -4.35
C ARG A 10 7.18 8.58 -4.49
N LYS A 11 7.10 8.12 -5.74
CA LYS A 11 6.86 6.71 -6.06
C LYS A 11 8.05 5.87 -5.59
N ALA A 12 7.76 4.71 -5.02
CA ALA A 12 8.76 3.72 -4.64
C ALA A 12 8.60 2.45 -5.47
N TYR A 13 9.71 1.76 -5.75
CA TYR A 13 9.74 0.56 -6.59
C TYR A 13 10.38 -0.58 -5.81
N TYR A 14 9.67 -1.69 -5.70
CA TYR A 14 10.13 -2.88 -4.99
C TYR A 14 10.28 -4.05 -5.96
N PRO A 15 11.49 -4.59 -6.16
CA PRO A 15 11.70 -5.72 -7.05
C PRO A 15 10.95 -6.96 -6.55
N LEU A 16 10.36 -7.71 -7.48
CA LEU A 16 9.67 -8.96 -7.21
C LEU A 16 10.47 -10.16 -7.75
N PRO A 17 10.24 -11.38 -7.22
CA PRO A 17 10.93 -12.57 -7.69
C PRO A 17 10.56 -12.91 -9.14
N ASP A 18 11.55 -13.35 -9.92
CA ASP A 18 11.35 -13.77 -11.32
C ASP A 18 10.45 -15.01 -11.47
N THR A 19 10.17 -15.72 -10.36
CA THR A 19 9.23 -16.84 -10.33
C THR A 19 7.77 -16.40 -10.46
N LEU A 20 7.48 -15.12 -10.19
CA LEU A 20 6.15 -14.55 -10.32
C LEU A 20 5.93 -13.99 -11.73
N THR A 21 4.71 -14.12 -12.22
CA THR A 21 4.24 -13.40 -13.41
C THR A 21 3.39 -12.20 -12.98
N GLN A 22 3.18 -11.23 -13.88
CA GLN A 22 2.27 -10.10 -13.62
C GLN A 22 0.88 -10.58 -13.17
N GLN A 23 0.36 -11.64 -13.79
CA GLN A 23 -0.93 -12.23 -13.44
C GLN A 23 -0.95 -12.80 -12.02
N ASP A 24 0.15 -13.41 -11.57
CA ASP A 24 0.27 -13.96 -10.22
C ASP A 24 0.22 -12.84 -9.17
N VAL A 25 0.95 -11.74 -9.42
CA VAL A 25 0.96 -10.57 -8.55
C VAL A 25 -0.41 -9.90 -8.53
N LEU A 26 -1.07 -9.73 -9.68
CA LEU A 26 -2.42 -9.16 -9.75
C LEU A 26 -3.44 -10.04 -9.03
N LYS A 27 -3.36 -11.37 -9.17
CA LYS A 27 -4.22 -12.30 -8.44
C LYS A 27 -4.06 -12.14 -6.92
N PHE A 28 -2.84 -11.89 -6.45
CA PHE A 28 -2.57 -11.60 -5.04
C PHE A 28 -3.17 -10.25 -4.62
N LEU A 29 -2.89 -9.18 -5.39
CA LEU A 29 -3.40 -7.83 -5.13
C LEU A 29 -4.93 -7.72 -5.23
N HIS A 30 -5.57 -8.58 -6.00
CA HIS A 30 -7.03 -8.65 -6.10
C HIS A 30 -7.67 -9.43 -4.95
N ASN A 31 -6.88 -10.15 -4.16
CA ASN A 31 -7.37 -10.82 -2.96
C ASN A 31 -7.46 -9.84 -1.79
N ARG A 32 -8.60 -9.14 -1.73
CA ARG A 32 -8.89 -8.12 -0.72
C ARG A 32 -8.82 -8.65 0.72
N THR A 33 -9.24 -9.90 0.95
CA THR A 33 -9.18 -10.52 2.28
C THR A 33 -7.73 -10.80 2.69
N ALA A 34 -6.89 -11.30 1.79
CA ALA A 34 -5.46 -11.50 2.06
C ALA A 34 -4.75 -10.16 2.32
N LEU A 35 -5.03 -9.14 1.51
CA LEU A 35 -4.50 -7.79 1.73
C LEU A 35 -4.94 -7.21 3.08
N ALA A 36 -6.21 -7.38 3.46
CA ALA A 36 -6.69 -6.94 4.76
C ALA A 36 -5.96 -7.64 5.91
N HIS A 37 -5.72 -8.95 5.81
CA HIS A 37 -4.94 -9.70 6.80
C HIS A 37 -3.48 -9.23 6.91
N LEU A 38 -2.88 -8.81 5.80
CA LEU A 38 -1.52 -8.27 5.77
C LEU A 38 -1.43 -6.87 6.38
N PHE A 39 -2.40 -6.01 6.07
CA PHE A 39 -2.37 -4.60 6.46
C PHE A 39 -2.93 -4.34 7.85
N TRP A 40 -3.93 -5.12 8.26
CA TRP A 40 -4.65 -4.98 9.51
C TRP A 40 -4.85 -6.35 10.13
N HIS A 41 -3.78 -6.86 10.75
CA HIS A 41 -3.78 -8.23 11.25
C HIS A 41 -4.93 -8.46 12.26
N PRO A 42 -5.74 -9.52 12.12
CA PRO A 42 -6.94 -9.74 12.95
C PRO A 42 -6.66 -9.88 14.46
N GLN A 43 -5.43 -10.26 14.81
CA GLN A 43 -5.00 -10.38 16.19
C GLN A 43 -4.75 -9.02 16.87
N VAL A 44 -4.60 -7.96 16.07
CA VAL A 44 -4.31 -6.59 16.52
C VAL A 44 -5.54 -5.68 16.36
N ALA A 45 -6.43 -6.01 15.43
CA ALA A 45 -7.62 -5.22 15.11
C ALA A 45 -8.81 -6.14 14.77
N GLU A 46 -10.01 -5.84 15.26
CA GLU A 46 -11.23 -6.45 14.72
C GLU A 46 -11.38 -5.98 13.28
N VAL A 47 -11.44 -6.94 12.34
CA VAL A 47 -11.67 -6.67 10.91
C VAL A 47 -13.07 -7.16 10.57
N ASP A 48 -13.99 -6.22 10.41
CA ASP A 48 -15.35 -6.51 9.94
C ASP A 48 -15.46 -6.18 8.45
N GLU A 49 -15.67 -7.20 7.62
CA GLU A 49 -15.72 -7.09 6.17
C GLU A 49 -17.14 -6.77 5.70
N ARG A 50 -17.31 -5.61 5.06
CA ARG A 50 -18.54 -5.26 4.37
C ARG A 50 -18.28 -5.04 2.89
N ARG A 51 -18.66 -6.02 2.07
CA ARG A 51 -18.60 -5.89 0.62
C ARG A 51 -19.54 -4.77 0.16
N THR A 52 -18.96 -3.71 -0.40
CA THR A 52 -19.70 -2.53 -0.87
C THR A 52 -19.88 -2.53 -2.38
N SER A 53 -18.93 -3.08 -3.13
CA SER A 53 -19.06 -3.23 -4.58
C SER A 53 -18.31 -4.45 -5.12
N PRO A 54 -18.46 -4.80 -6.41
CA PRO A 54 -17.70 -5.89 -7.03
C PRO A 54 -16.19 -5.66 -6.93
N THR A 55 -15.73 -4.41 -7.01
CA THR A 55 -14.32 -3.99 -7.05
C THR A 55 -13.83 -3.36 -5.74
N SER A 56 -14.72 -3.09 -4.78
CA SER A 56 -14.39 -2.41 -3.53
C SER A 56 -14.95 -3.14 -2.33
N THR A 57 -14.14 -3.25 -1.27
CA THR A 57 -14.54 -3.79 0.02
C THR A 57 -14.17 -2.80 1.11
N ASN A 58 -15.13 -2.53 2.00
CA ASN A 58 -14.89 -1.73 3.19
C ASN A 58 -14.59 -2.65 4.38
N PHE A 59 -13.62 -2.24 5.17
CA PHE A 59 -13.19 -2.87 6.40
C PHE A 59 -13.38 -1.88 7.54
N SER A 60 -13.92 -2.34 8.64
CA SER A 60 -13.73 -1.63 9.91
C SER A 60 -12.46 -2.16 10.55
N ILE A 61 -11.59 -1.28 11.04
CA ILE A 61 -10.29 -1.62 11.62
C ILE A 61 -10.17 -1.04 13.03
N GLY A 62 -9.62 -1.80 13.98
CA GLY A 62 -9.38 -1.36 15.35
C GLY A 62 -10.46 -1.80 16.34
N SER A 63 -10.29 -1.44 17.61
CA SER A 63 -11.25 -1.76 18.69
C SER A 63 -12.27 -0.65 18.86
N ALA A 64 -13.40 -0.89 19.55
CA ALA A 64 -14.51 0.06 19.69
C ALA A 64 -14.15 1.55 19.95
N PRO A 65 -13.14 1.94 20.76
CA PRO A 65 -12.77 3.35 20.93
C PRO A 65 -11.85 3.91 19.82
N THR A 66 -11.29 3.06 18.97
CA THR A 66 -10.31 3.39 17.91
C THR A 66 -10.75 2.88 16.53
N LYS A 67 -12.05 2.60 16.36
CA LYS A 67 -12.60 1.98 15.15
C LYS A 67 -12.46 2.93 13.96
N GLY A 68 -11.43 2.70 13.16
CA GLY A 68 -11.17 3.35 11.88
C GLY A 68 -11.90 2.63 10.73
N LYS A 69 -11.90 3.26 9.57
CA LYS A 69 -12.42 2.68 8.33
C LYS A 69 -11.29 2.52 7.35
N ALA A 70 -11.29 1.40 6.65
CA ALA A 70 -10.43 1.21 5.50
C ALA A 70 -11.21 0.68 4.31
N THR A 71 -10.69 0.93 3.12
CA THR A 71 -11.28 0.48 1.87
C THR A 71 -10.18 -0.06 1.00
N ILE A 72 -10.38 -1.27 0.46
CA ILE A 72 -9.52 -1.81 -0.60
C ILE A 72 -10.34 -1.83 -1.88
N THR A 73 -9.82 -1.16 -2.90
CA THR A 73 -10.41 -1.11 -4.24
C THR A 73 -9.42 -1.69 -5.25
N THR A 74 -9.88 -2.62 -6.06
CA THR A 74 -9.06 -3.32 -7.06
C THR A 74 -9.51 -2.92 -8.46
N ALA A 75 -8.57 -2.52 -9.31
CA ALA A 75 -8.78 -2.25 -10.73
C ALA A 75 -7.94 -3.22 -11.59
N ALA A 76 -7.90 -3.04 -12.91
CA ALA A 76 -7.30 -4.02 -13.82
C ALA A 76 -5.81 -4.32 -13.52
N ASP A 77 -5.04 -3.29 -13.17
CA ASP A 77 -3.59 -3.31 -12.97
C ASP A 77 -3.14 -2.79 -11.60
N GLU A 78 -4.08 -2.35 -10.77
CA GLU A 78 -3.79 -1.70 -9.49
C GLU A 78 -4.68 -2.17 -8.34
N ALA A 79 -4.14 -2.09 -7.13
CA ALA A 79 -4.88 -2.17 -5.88
C ALA A 79 -4.68 -0.88 -5.07
N VAL A 80 -5.78 -0.26 -4.68
CA VAL A 80 -5.83 0.98 -3.94
C VAL A 80 -6.32 0.69 -2.53
N CYS A 81 -5.52 1.06 -1.54
CA CYS A 81 -5.85 0.95 -0.13
C CYS A 81 -6.04 2.34 0.44
N GLU A 82 -7.21 2.61 0.99
CA GLU A 82 -7.53 3.87 1.66
C GLU A 82 -7.83 3.59 3.12
N GLU A 83 -7.32 4.44 4.00
CA GLU A 83 -7.46 4.31 5.45
C GLU A 83 -7.81 5.66 6.06
N GLU A 84 -8.88 5.68 6.85
CA GLU A 84 -9.29 6.82 7.67
C GLU A 84 -8.47 6.80 8.96
N LEU A 85 -7.71 7.87 9.14
CA LEU A 85 -6.83 8.09 10.28
C LEU A 85 -7.47 9.13 11.23
N PRO A 86 -6.97 9.27 12.47
CA PRO A 86 -7.42 10.31 13.39
C PRO A 86 -7.38 11.71 12.78
N PHE A 87 -8.16 12.64 13.34
CA PHE A 87 -8.23 14.04 12.91
C PHE A 87 -8.76 14.26 11.48
N GLY A 88 -9.49 13.27 10.92
CA GLY A 88 -10.06 13.37 9.59
C GLY A 88 -9.04 13.25 8.47
N LEU A 89 -7.86 12.70 8.77
CA LEU A 89 -6.83 12.40 7.79
C LEU A 89 -7.23 11.14 7.01
N ARG A 90 -6.85 11.08 5.74
CA ARG A 90 -7.07 9.90 4.90
C ARG A 90 -5.81 9.53 4.15
N MET A 91 -5.20 8.40 4.52
CA MET A 91 -4.06 7.83 3.81
C MET A 91 -4.57 7.01 2.62
N ARG A 92 -3.90 7.14 1.49
CA ARG A 92 -4.15 6.38 0.26
C ARG A 92 -2.83 5.81 -0.23
N VAL A 93 -2.81 4.51 -0.47
CA VAL A 93 -1.67 3.80 -1.04
C VAL A 93 -2.13 3.07 -2.29
N VAL A 94 -1.47 3.32 -3.41
CA VAL A 94 -1.71 2.63 -4.68
C VAL A 94 -0.56 1.68 -4.93
N TYR A 95 -0.88 0.42 -5.18
CA TYR A 95 0.06 -0.60 -5.61
C TYR A 95 -0.20 -0.94 -7.07
N ARG A 96 0.82 -0.83 -7.92
CA ARG A 96 0.78 -1.21 -9.34
C ARG A 96 1.88 -2.21 -9.67
N VAL A 97 1.63 -3.06 -10.66
CA VAL A 97 2.65 -3.99 -11.16
C VAL A 97 3.27 -3.42 -12.42
N ILE A 98 4.59 -3.24 -12.42
CA ILE A 98 5.36 -2.74 -13.55
C ILE A 98 6.23 -3.87 -14.09
N ASP A 99 6.17 -4.08 -15.41
CA ASP A 99 7.08 -4.97 -16.14
C ASP A 99 8.21 -4.13 -16.74
N THR A 100 9.43 -4.32 -16.23
CA THR A 100 10.63 -3.61 -16.67
C THR A 100 11.23 -4.24 -17.93
N SER A 101 10.85 -5.47 -18.28
CA SER A 101 11.35 -6.19 -19.45
C SER A 101 10.74 -5.70 -20.76
N VAL A 102 9.56 -5.08 -20.71
CA VAL A 102 8.90 -4.40 -21.84
C VAL A 102 9.54 -3.03 -22.12
N GLY A 103 10.40 -2.55 -21.22
CA GLY A 103 11.17 -1.30 -21.32
C GLY A 103 12.45 -1.41 -22.16
N GLY A 104 12.38 -2.03 -23.34
CA GLY A 104 13.40 -1.82 -24.37
C GLY A 104 13.27 -0.40 -24.91
N TYR A 105 14.34 0.41 -24.80
CA TYR A 105 14.45 1.71 -25.46
C TYR A 105 13.94 1.64 -26.92
N GLY A 106 12.83 2.31 -27.19
CA GLY A 106 12.13 2.26 -28.48
C GLY A 106 11.47 3.59 -28.84
N ASN A 107 12.30 4.59 -29.11
CA ASN A 107 12.09 5.71 -30.04
C ASN A 107 10.79 6.55 -29.95
N GLY A 108 10.91 7.78 -29.43
CA GLY A 108 10.08 8.90 -29.89
C GLY A 108 9.58 9.85 -28.80
N VAL A 109 10.31 10.95 -28.62
CA VAL A 109 9.88 12.24 -28.05
C VAL A 109 9.99 12.43 -26.52
N SER A 110 10.81 13.44 -26.19
CA SER A 110 10.93 14.22 -24.96
C SER A 110 11.71 13.62 -23.78
N ALA A 111 13.02 13.91 -23.83
CA ALA A 111 13.88 14.07 -22.67
C ALA A 111 13.33 15.14 -21.71
N SER A 112 12.90 14.74 -20.51
CA SER A 112 12.97 15.50 -19.25
C SER A 112 12.08 14.85 -18.18
N SER A 113 12.63 13.92 -17.41
CA SER A 113 12.42 13.76 -15.94
C SER A 113 12.92 12.39 -15.52
N ASP A 114 13.76 12.37 -14.48
CA ASP A 114 14.19 11.21 -13.69
C ASP A 114 14.32 9.89 -14.45
N ARG A 115 15.54 9.60 -14.90
CA ARG A 115 15.96 8.23 -15.18
C ARG A 115 15.94 7.45 -13.85
N LEU A 116 14.75 6.98 -13.46
CA LEU A 116 14.58 6.01 -12.40
C LEU A 116 15.50 4.83 -12.74
N ILE A 117 16.48 4.57 -11.88
CA ILE A 117 17.28 3.35 -11.92
C ILE A 117 16.29 2.24 -11.56
N LEU A 118 15.57 1.74 -12.56
CA LEU A 118 14.66 0.62 -12.41
C LEU A 118 15.50 -0.60 -12.02
N PRO A 119 15.07 -1.38 -11.02
CA PRO A 119 15.82 -2.56 -10.63
C PRO A 119 15.88 -3.58 -11.77
N GLU A 120 16.95 -4.37 -11.82
CA GLU A 120 17.21 -5.37 -12.88
C GLU A 120 16.16 -6.51 -12.91
N SER A 121 15.30 -6.59 -11.89
CA SER A 121 14.19 -7.54 -11.82
C SER A 121 13.13 -7.24 -12.87
N ARG A 122 12.61 -8.29 -13.53
CA ARG A 122 11.61 -8.16 -14.61
C ARG A 122 10.30 -7.55 -14.13
N LEU A 123 9.90 -7.82 -12.90
CA LEU A 123 8.67 -7.30 -12.30
C LEU A 123 8.98 -6.48 -11.05
N CYS A 124 8.30 -5.36 -10.94
CA CYS A 124 8.39 -4.45 -9.80
C CYS A 124 7.00 -4.11 -9.28
N LEU A 125 6.88 -4.00 -7.96
CA LEU A 125 5.73 -3.37 -7.32
C LEU A 125 6.00 -1.87 -7.20
N GLU A 126 5.24 -1.05 -7.91
CA GLU A 126 5.21 0.40 -7.74
C GLU A 126 4.26 0.75 -6.58
N GLU A 127 4.74 1.57 -5.66
CA GLU A 127 3.96 2.16 -4.57
C GLU A 127 3.85 3.68 -4.78
N GLU A 128 2.64 4.21 -4.72
CA GLU A 128 2.35 5.64 -4.71
C GLU A 128 1.51 5.97 -3.47
N ARG A 129 2.02 6.82 -2.58
CA ARG A 129 1.32 7.21 -1.34
C ARG A 129 0.83 8.65 -1.42
N SER A 130 -0.36 8.88 -0.88
CA SER A 130 -0.87 10.23 -0.64
C SER A 130 -1.70 10.30 0.63
N VAL A 131 -1.68 11.47 1.27
CA VAL A 131 -2.52 11.77 2.43
C VAL A 131 -3.38 12.98 2.09
N ALA A 132 -4.69 12.80 2.20
CA ALA A 132 -5.64 13.89 2.22
C ALA A 132 -5.80 14.40 3.65
N VAL A 133 -5.64 15.71 3.82
CA VAL A 133 -5.57 16.39 5.11
C VAL A 133 -6.50 17.60 5.09
N PRO A 134 -7.25 17.90 6.16
CA PRO A 134 -7.93 19.19 6.29
C PRO A 134 -6.89 20.33 6.21
N ARG A 135 -7.16 21.39 5.42
CA ARG A 135 -6.19 22.49 5.23
C ARG A 135 -5.57 23.08 6.50
N PRO A 136 -6.27 23.22 7.64
CA PRO A 136 -5.63 23.69 8.87
C PRO A 136 -4.45 22.82 9.34
N LEU A 137 -4.46 21.54 8.98
CA LEU A 137 -3.45 20.55 9.35
C LEU A 137 -2.44 20.28 8.23
N SER A 138 -2.61 20.85 7.03
CA SER A 138 -1.79 20.48 5.88
C SER A 138 -0.32 20.87 6.00
N LEU A 139 -0.02 21.86 6.84
CA LEU A 139 1.36 22.30 7.12
C LEU A 139 2.03 21.46 8.22
N LEU A 140 1.26 20.62 8.94
CA LEU A 140 1.75 19.83 10.08
C LEU A 140 1.96 18.35 9.72
N VAL A 141 1.66 17.96 8.49
CA VAL A 141 1.74 16.57 8.02
C VAL A 141 2.92 16.44 7.07
N ASN A 142 3.89 15.64 7.48
CA ASN A 142 4.97 15.18 6.60
C ASN A 142 4.81 13.68 6.36
N LEU A 143 4.77 13.31 5.08
CA LEU A 143 4.85 11.90 4.67
C LEU A 143 6.29 11.44 4.83
N LYS A 144 6.52 10.37 5.61
CA LYS A 144 7.86 9.77 5.71
C LYS A 144 8.26 9.20 4.36
N ASP A 145 9.45 9.57 3.89
CA ASP A 145 10.08 8.90 2.76
C ASP A 145 10.50 7.47 3.15
N GLY A 146 10.41 6.54 2.21
CA GLY A 146 10.77 5.13 2.42
C GLY A 146 9.57 4.19 2.64
N PRO A 147 9.83 2.88 2.74
CA PRO A 147 8.80 1.86 2.79
C PRO A 147 8.04 1.88 4.12
N ILE A 148 6.71 1.89 4.05
CA ILE A 148 5.87 1.69 5.23
C ILE A 148 5.80 0.20 5.58
N SER A 149 5.56 -0.12 6.87
CA SER A 149 5.46 -1.49 7.37
C SER A 149 4.50 -2.36 6.56
N LYS A 150 3.36 -1.78 6.11
CA LYS A 150 2.37 -2.46 5.27
C LYS A 150 2.94 -2.91 3.92
N THR A 151 3.74 -2.07 3.28
CA THR A 151 4.38 -2.39 2.00
C THR A 151 5.48 -3.42 2.18
N LEU A 152 6.28 -3.31 3.24
CA LEU A 152 7.28 -4.34 3.55
C LEU A 152 6.64 -5.71 3.77
N SER A 153 5.51 -5.75 4.49
CA SER A 153 4.74 -6.97 4.69
C SER A 153 4.19 -7.53 3.37
N LEU A 154 3.68 -6.66 2.49
CA LEU A 154 3.21 -7.08 1.15
C LEU A 154 4.33 -7.64 0.28
N VAL A 155 5.47 -6.95 0.20
CA VAL A 155 6.64 -7.42 -0.57
C VAL A 155 7.14 -8.76 -0.02
N ARG A 156 7.20 -8.92 1.31
CA ARG A 156 7.55 -10.20 1.94
C ARG A 156 6.54 -11.30 1.59
N ALA A 157 5.24 -11.01 1.64
CA ALA A 157 4.21 -11.96 1.28
C ALA A 157 4.29 -12.38 -0.19
N LEU A 158 4.57 -11.45 -1.11
CA LEU A 158 4.79 -11.77 -2.53
C LEU A 158 6.04 -12.63 -2.73
N ASN A 159 7.12 -12.37 -1.99
CA ASN A 159 8.32 -13.21 -2.03
C ASN A 159 8.01 -14.64 -1.59
N GLU A 160 7.31 -14.81 -0.46
CA GLU A 160 6.90 -16.14 0.01
C GLU A 160 5.86 -16.79 -0.92
N PHE A 161 4.99 -16.01 -1.55
CA PHE A 161 4.05 -16.50 -2.57
C PHE A 161 4.78 -17.12 -3.77
N GLY A 162 5.88 -16.50 -4.21
CA GLY A 162 6.74 -17.06 -5.25
C GLY A 162 7.42 -18.36 -4.80
N ARG A 163 7.90 -18.41 -3.55
CA ARG A 163 8.59 -19.58 -2.98
C ARG A 163 7.67 -20.77 -2.73
N ASN A 164 6.44 -20.52 -2.29
CA ASN A 164 5.44 -21.52 -1.95
C ASN A 164 4.65 -22.04 -3.16
N GLY A 165 5.17 -21.86 -4.37
CA GLY A 165 4.50 -22.35 -5.59
C GLY A 165 3.16 -21.65 -5.87
N LYS A 166 3.00 -20.40 -5.44
CA LYS A 166 1.80 -19.57 -5.65
C LYS A 166 0.58 -20.06 -4.85
N ASP A 167 0.83 -20.74 -3.73
CA ASP A 167 -0.21 -21.11 -2.77
C ASP A 167 -0.44 -20.00 -1.73
N LEU A 168 -1.61 -19.37 -1.81
CA LEU A 168 -1.94 -18.22 -0.96
C LEU A 168 -2.11 -18.62 0.51
N GLY A 169 -2.65 -19.81 0.79
CA GLY A 169 -2.88 -20.28 2.16
C GLY A 169 -1.57 -20.50 2.92
N SER A 170 -0.63 -21.22 2.29
CA SER A 170 0.71 -21.48 2.83
C SER A 170 1.50 -20.17 2.99
N THR A 171 1.33 -19.24 2.05
CA THR A 171 1.96 -17.92 2.13
C THR A 171 1.50 -17.17 3.37
N LEU A 172 0.19 -17.02 3.59
CA LEU A 172 -0.34 -16.30 4.74
C LEU A 172 0.01 -17.01 6.07
N ALA A 173 0.07 -18.33 6.09
CA ALA A 173 0.48 -19.11 7.26
C ALA A 173 1.98 -19.01 7.58
N SER A 174 2.82 -18.77 6.57
CA SER A 174 4.28 -18.63 6.73
C SER A 174 4.74 -17.26 7.21
N LEU A 175 3.85 -16.27 7.21
CA LEU A 175 4.19 -14.91 7.62
C LEU A 175 4.37 -14.83 9.14
N PRO A 176 5.41 -14.12 9.60
CA PRO A 176 5.62 -13.93 11.04
C PRO A 176 4.45 -13.15 11.64
N ALA A 177 4.09 -13.49 12.87
CA ALA A 177 3.09 -12.75 13.63
C ALA A 177 3.46 -11.25 13.67
N PRO A 178 2.47 -10.35 13.58
CA PRO A 178 2.72 -8.91 13.54
C PRO A 178 3.46 -8.47 14.81
N THR A 179 4.63 -7.85 14.64
CA THR A 179 5.27 -7.08 15.70
C THR A 179 4.48 -5.79 15.89
N ALA A 180 4.03 -5.52 17.12
CA ALA A 180 3.18 -4.39 17.50
C ALA A 180 3.93 -3.03 17.48
N ASP A 181 4.66 -2.74 16.40
CA ASP A 181 5.32 -1.46 16.22
C ASP A 181 4.55 -0.63 15.17
N PRO A 182 3.63 0.25 15.61
CA PRO A 182 2.88 1.11 14.74
C PRO A 182 3.75 2.31 14.33
N ASP A 183 4.81 2.10 13.55
CA ASP A 183 5.37 3.19 12.75
C ASP A 183 4.57 3.30 11.45
N ASP A 184 3.33 3.77 11.60
CA ASP A 184 2.44 4.06 10.49
C ASP A 184 2.92 5.33 9.80
N GLY A 185 3.97 5.27 8.97
CA GLY A 185 4.40 6.15 7.86
C GLY A 185 4.12 7.68 7.83
N TYR A 186 3.61 8.30 8.88
CA TYR A 186 3.24 9.70 9.01
C TYR A 186 3.56 10.16 10.44
N GLU A 187 4.21 11.32 10.56
CA GLU A 187 4.43 11.97 11.85
C GLU A 187 3.75 13.33 11.82
N LEU A 188 2.90 13.58 12.83
CA LEU A 188 2.41 14.92 13.12
C LEU A 188 3.54 15.63 13.89
N GLU A 189 4.07 16.72 13.35
CA GLU A 189 5.08 17.48 14.10
C GLU A 189 4.49 17.92 15.45
N LYS A 190 5.12 17.52 16.55
CA LYS A 190 4.80 18.05 17.88
C LYS A 190 5.19 19.52 17.90
N SER A 191 4.20 20.41 17.86
CA SER A 191 4.41 21.82 18.11
C SER A 191 5.07 21.97 19.49
N LYS A 192 6.33 22.43 19.53
CA LYS A 192 6.91 23.00 20.75
C LYS A 192 6.12 24.26 21.06
N ALA A 193 5.42 24.26 22.18
CA ALA A 193 4.96 25.49 22.80
C ALA A 193 6.18 26.16 23.44
N ASP A 194 6.48 27.38 23.00
CA ASP A 194 7.28 28.36 23.76
C ASP A 194 6.30 29.43 24.24
#